data_AF-A0A5C5WUL3-F1
#
_entry.id   AF-A0A5C5WUL3-F1
#
_cell.length_a   1.000
_cell.length_b   1.000
_cell.length_c   1.000
_cell.angle_alpha   90.00
_cell.angle_beta   90.00
_cell.angle_gamma   90.00
#
_symmetry.space_group_name_H-M   'P 1'
#
loop_
_entity.id
_entity.type
_entity.pdbx_description
1 polymer ?
#
loop_
_entity_poly.entity_id
_entity_poly.type
_entity_poly.pdbx_seq_one_letter_code
_entity_poly.pdbx_strand_id
1 'polypeptide(L)'
;MYLVFEYLFYLGLALTGIGVLWTLVRVFQGQLSRVSVPILVLCLGLVAIATPALYTRFADVDLGPRIVLVQGEKHITLTGWDRTRYDVLRQHPETIVLQMGNPDVTDATLEYLAPMANLRELDLNDTKVTDAGVAKLSTLTGLQVLRLRATSISDAALDDHLSKLPQLNRLDVRETFVTKDAVDRWKAAGEGRRAFQ
;
A
#
# COMPACT_ATOMS: atom_id res chain seq x y z
N MET A 1 4.76 -13.23 -17.53
CA MET A 1 5.43 -11.92 -17.33
C MET A 1 6.77 -12.06 -16.61
N TYR A 2 6.85 -12.77 -15.48
CA TYR A 2 8.12 -13.01 -14.76
C TYR A 2 9.25 -13.58 -15.62
N LEU A 3 8.99 -14.65 -16.39
CA LEU A 3 9.98 -15.23 -17.31
C LEU A 3 10.53 -14.20 -18.32
N VAL A 4 9.68 -13.31 -18.85
CA VAL A 4 10.10 -12.29 -19.81
C VAL A 4 11.08 -11.29 -19.18
N PHE A 5 10.83 -10.89 -17.93
CA PHE A 5 11.74 -10.00 -17.20
C PHE A 5 13.06 -10.67 -16.82
N GLU A 6 13.03 -11.96 -16.49
CA GLU A 6 14.23 -12.73 -16.20
C GLU A 6 15.12 -12.86 -17.45
N TYR A 7 14.55 -13.20 -18.61
CA TYR A 7 15.30 -13.23 -19.86
C TYR A 7 15.84 -11.85 -20.26
N LEU A 8 15.06 -10.77 -20.08
CA LEU A 8 15.51 -9.40 -20.34
C LEU A 8 16.68 -9.01 -19.44
N PHE A 9 16.67 -9.42 -18.17
CA PHE A 9 17.75 -9.17 -17.24
C PHE A 9 19.05 -9.86 -17.68
N TYR A 10 19.00 -11.16 -18.00
CA TYR A 10 20.18 -11.89 -18.47
C TYR A 10 20.70 -11.39 -19.82
N LEU A 11 19.81 -11.05 -20.74
CA LEU A 11 20.18 -10.41 -22.01
C LEU A 11 20.88 -9.06 -21.75
N GLY A 12 20.36 -8.28 -20.81
CA GLY A 12 20.96 -7.01 -20.41
C GLY A 12 22.36 -7.16 -19.81
N LEU A 13 22.58 -8.17 -18.96
CA LEU A 13 23.92 -8.49 -18.43
C LEU A 13 24.90 -8.87 -19.55
N ALA A 14 24.46 -9.70 -20.51
CA ALA A 14 25.29 -10.10 -21.64
C ALA A 14 25.68 -8.90 -22.51
N LEU A 15 24.72 -8.03 -22.87
CA LEU A 15 24.97 -6.82 -23.64
C LEU A 15 25.89 -5.84 -22.91
N THR A 16 25.69 -5.67 -21.60
CA THR A 16 26.55 -4.82 -20.75
C THR A 16 27.98 -5.34 -20.78
N GLY A 17 28.18 -6.66 -20.57
CA GLY A 17 29.50 -7.29 -20.61
C GLY A 17 30.18 -7.15 -21.98
N ILE A 18 29.44 -7.40 -23.07
CA ILE A 18 29.94 -7.23 -24.45
C ILE A 18 30.33 -5.77 -24.70
N GLY A 19 29.48 -4.82 -24.31
CA GLY A 19 29.73 -3.39 -24.48
C GLY A 19 30.98 -2.93 -23.73
N VAL A 20 31.18 -3.37 -22.48
CA VAL A 20 32.38 -3.06 -21.69
C VAL A 20 33.64 -3.62 -22.35
N LEU A 21 33.67 -4.93 -22.65
CA LEU A 21 34.84 -5.57 -23.25
C LEU A 21 35.20 -4.94 -24.59
N TRP A 22 34.19 -4.68 -25.43
CA TRP A 22 34.41 -4.06 -26.72
C TRP A 22 34.90 -2.60 -26.61
N THR A 23 34.38 -1.83 -25.65
CA THR A 23 34.89 -0.49 -25.34
C THR A 23 36.36 -0.54 -24.92
N LEU A 24 36.71 -1.44 -24.00
CA LEU A 24 38.08 -1.61 -23.52
C LEU A 24 39.03 -1.97 -24.66
N VAL A 25 38.67 -2.92 -25.52
CA VAL A 25 39.47 -3.29 -26.69
C VAL A 25 39.72 -2.08 -27.60
N ARG A 26 38.70 -1.24 -27.86
CA ARG A 26 38.86 -0.03 -28.67
C ARG A 26 39.79 0.99 -28.02
N VAL A 27 39.68 1.17 -26.70
CA VAL A 27 40.53 2.09 -25.93
C VAL A 27 41.99 1.63 -25.96
N PHE A 28 42.28 0.36 -25.70
CA PHE A 28 43.64 -0.19 -25.74
C PHE A 28 44.27 -0.14 -27.15
N GLN A 29 43.45 -0.20 -28.20
CA GLN A 29 43.90 -0.02 -29.58
C GLN A 29 44.05 1.45 -30.00
N GLY A 30 43.80 2.42 -29.10
CA GLY A 30 43.86 3.86 -29.41
C GLY A 30 42.73 4.37 -30.32
N GLN A 31 41.66 3.60 -30.52
CA GLN A 31 40.58 3.89 -31.47
C GLN A 31 39.38 4.60 -30.81
N LEU A 32 39.63 5.73 -30.14
CA LEU A 32 38.60 6.46 -29.38
C LEU A 32 37.43 6.95 -30.25
N SER A 33 37.62 7.27 -31.52
CA SER A 33 36.52 7.69 -32.42
C SER A 33 35.51 6.58 -32.74
N ARG A 34 35.80 5.32 -32.37
CA ARG A 34 34.98 4.14 -32.68
C ARG A 34 34.33 3.50 -31.44
N VAL A 35 34.31 4.21 -30.31
CA VAL A 35 33.68 3.73 -29.06
C VAL A 35 32.17 3.96 -29.01
N SER A 36 31.59 4.72 -29.94
CA SER A 36 30.16 5.03 -29.95
C SER A 36 29.26 3.79 -29.99
N VAL A 37 29.58 2.82 -30.84
CA VAL A 37 28.80 1.58 -30.95
C VAL A 37 28.91 0.69 -29.69
N PRO A 38 30.10 0.39 -29.12
CA PRO A 38 30.16 -0.38 -27.89
C PRO A 38 29.54 0.33 -26.68
N ILE A 39 29.61 1.67 -26.61
CA ILE A 39 28.90 2.45 -25.61
C ILE A 39 27.38 2.29 -25.79
N LEU A 40 26.88 2.33 -27.02
CA LEU A 40 25.45 2.13 -27.29
C LEU A 40 24.99 0.73 -26.87
N VAL A 41 25.78 -0.31 -27.14
CA VAL A 41 25.52 -1.68 -26.68
C VAL A 41 25.50 -1.77 -25.16
N LEU A 42 26.45 -1.10 -24.49
CA LEU A 42 26.48 -0.99 -23.04
C LEU A 42 25.21 -0.31 -22.50
N CYS A 43 24.82 0.84 -23.06
CA CYS A 43 23.62 1.57 -22.65
C CYS A 43 22.35 0.72 -22.84
N LEU A 44 22.23 0.01 -23.96
CA LEU A 44 21.10 -0.91 -24.19
C LEU A 44 21.06 -2.04 -23.16
N GLY A 45 22.22 -2.59 -22.80
CA GLY A 45 22.34 -3.58 -21.73
C GLY A 45 21.85 -3.04 -20.38
N LEU A 46 22.29 -1.83 -20.00
CA LEU A 46 21.86 -1.18 -18.76
C LEU A 46 20.36 -0.87 -18.75
N VAL A 47 19.80 -0.42 -19.87
CA VAL A 47 18.35 -0.19 -20.01
C VAL A 47 17.60 -1.50 -19.83
N ALA A 48 18.04 -2.58 -20.48
CA ALA A 48 17.40 -3.89 -20.35
C ALA A 48 17.43 -4.43 -18.90
N ILE A 49 18.53 -4.19 -18.16
CA ILE A 49 18.65 -4.53 -16.73
C ILE A 49 17.69 -3.69 -15.88
N ALA A 50 17.58 -2.38 -16.14
CA ALA A 50 16.78 -1.46 -15.32
C ALA A 50 15.27 -1.54 -15.62
N THR A 51 14.89 -1.92 -16.84
CA THR A 51 13.50 -1.88 -17.30
C THR A 51 12.55 -2.70 -16.42
N PRO A 52 12.84 -3.94 -15.98
CA PRO A 52 11.95 -4.69 -15.08
C PRO A 52 11.68 -3.99 -13.74
N ALA A 53 12.70 -3.37 -13.14
CA ALA A 53 12.55 -2.63 -11.88
C ALA A 53 11.72 -1.36 -12.07
N LEU A 54 11.93 -0.64 -13.18
CA LEU A 54 11.13 0.53 -13.53
C LEU A 54 9.69 0.14 -13.88
N TYR A 55 9.51 -0.93 -14.66
CA TYR A 55 8.20 -1.42 -15.04
C TYR A 55 7.40 -1.84 -13.82
N THR A 56 7.95 -2.65 -12.91
CA THR A 56 7.22 -3.05 -11.69
C THR A 56 6.87 -1.85 -10.80
N ARG A 57 7.66 -0.76 -10.84
CA ARG A 57 7.35 0.48 -10.13
C ARG A 57 6.14 1.22 -10.72
N PHE A 58 6.04 1.29 -12.05
CA PHE A 58 5.01 2.07 -12.75
C PHE A 58 3.83 1.26 -13.30
N ALA A 59 3.95 -0.07 -13.35
CA ALA A 59 2.87 -0.93 -13.78
C ALA A 59 1.74 -0.86 -12.74
N ASP A 60 0.54 -0.56 -13.23
CA ASP A 60 -0.64 -0.57 -12.40
C ASP A 60 -0.85 -1.96 -11.82
N VAL A 61 -1.18 -1.98 -10.53
CA VAL A 61 -1.43 -3.21 -9.81
C VAL A 61 -2.88 -3.61 -10.05
N ASP A 62 -3.11 -4.59 -10.91
CA ASP A 62 -4.43 -5.17 -11.08
C ASP A 62 -4.83 -5.95 -9.82
N LEU A 63 -5.90 -5.49 -9.17
CA LEU A 63 -6.47 -6.11 -7.97
C LEU A 63 -7.38 -7.30 -8.31
N GLY A 64 -7.78 -7.47 -9.57
CA GLY A 64 -8.58 -8.59 -10.05
C GLY A 64 -9.78 -8.91 -9.16
N PRO A 65 -9.91 -10.14 -8.62
CA PRO A 65 -11.07 -10.56 -7.85
C PRO A 65 -11.19 -9.88 -6.48
N ARG A 66 -10.18 -9.10 -6.06
CA ARG A 66 -10.21 -8.36 -4.79
C ARG A 66 -11.09 -7.12 -4.87
N ILE A 67 -11.44 -6.67 -6.08
CA ILE A 67 -12.45 -5.63 -6.30
C ILE A 67 -13.77 -6.32 -6.60
N VAL A 68 -14.78 -6.07 -5.77
CA VAL A 68 -16.15 -6.53 -5.97
C VAL A 68 -17.07 -5.31 -6.01
N LEU A 69 -18.01 -5.31 -6.96
CA LEU A 69 -19.08 -4.30 -7.01
C LEU A 69 -20.33 -4.87 -6.34
N VAL A 70 -20.76 -4.26 -5.25
CA VAL A 70 -22.01 -4.61 -4.56
C VAL A 70 -22.98 -3.46 -4.75
N GLN A 71 -24.06 -3.68 -5.49
CA GLN A 71 -25.02 -2.62 -5.84
C GLN A 71 -24.37 -1.39 -6.50
N GLY A 72 -23.26 -1.58 -7.23
CA GLY A 72 -22.50 -0.51 -7.87
C GLY A 72 -21.47 0.17 -6.97
N GLU A 73 -21.43 -0.16 -5.67
CA GLU A 73 -20.42 0.34 -4.74
C GLU A 73 -19.15 -0.52 -4.80
N LYS A 74 -17.99 0.13 -4.73
CA LYS A 74 -16.68 -0.55 -4.82
C LYS A 74 -16.24 -1.08 -3.46
N HIS A 75 -16.06 -2.39 -3.37
CA HIS A 75 -15.57 -3.11 -2.21
C HIS A 75 -14.21 -3.72 -2.54
N ILE A 76 -13.20 -3.46 -1.71
CA ILE A 76 -11.84 -3.97 -1.90
C ILE A 76 -11.44 -4.86 -0.71
N THR A 77 -11.04 -6.10 -1.00
CA THR A 77 -10.49 -7.04 -0.01
C THR A 77 -9.01 -7.32 -0.27
N LEU A 78 -8.16 -6.60 0.45
CA LEU A 78 -6.72 -6.82 0.53
C LEU A 78 -6.31 -7.68 1.74
N THR A 79 -7.22 -8.26 2.52
CA THR A 79 -6.83 -9.28 3.50
C THR A 79 -6.18 -10.48 2.79
N GLY A 80 -5.07 -10.98 3.33
CA GLY A 80 -4.21 -11.97 2.67
C GLY A 80 -3.51 -11.42 1.42
N TRP A 81 -3.31 -10.11 1.32
CA TRP A 81 -2.51 -9.50 0.26
C TRP A 81 -1.03 -9.70 0.58
N ASP A 82 -0.36 -10.46 -0.28
CA ASP A 82 1.04 -10.83 -0.16
C ASP A 82 1.99 -9.77 -0.75
N ARG A 83 1.45 -8.69 -1.30
CA ARG A 83 2.24 -7.61 -1.91
C ARG A 83 2.35 -6.41 -0.98
N THR A 84 3.47 -5.70 -1.05
CA THR A 84 3.71 -4.49 -0.23
C THR A 84 3.18 -3.20 -0.88
N ARG A 85 2.58 -3.28 -2.07
CA ARG A 85 2.16 -2.14 -2.91
C ARG A 85 0.76 -1.63 -2.57
N TYR A 86 0.56 -1.15 -1.34
CA TYR A 86 -0.70 -0.53 -0.92
C TYR A 86 -0.94 0.86 -1.53
N ASP A 87 0.05 1.44 -2.21
CA ASP A 87 -0.08 2.68 -2.99
C ASP A 87 -1.15 2.59 -4.10
N VAL A 88 -1.48 1.37 -4.55
CA VAL A 88 -2.60 1.09 -5.47
C VAL A 88 -3.93 1.66 -4.98
N LEU A 89 -4.12 1.77 -3.66
CA LEU A 89 -5.34 2.32 -3.06
C LEU A 89 -5.60 3.78 -3.48
N ARG A 90 -4.56 4.54 -3.86
CA ARG A 90 -4.71 5.90 -4.40
C ARG A 90 -5.47 5.96 -5.72
N GLN A 91 -5.52 4.84 -6.45
CA GLN A 91 -6.24 4.72 -7.73
C GLN A 91 -7.72 4.37 -7.53
N HIS A 92 -8.16 4.12 -6.30
CA HIS A 92 -9.52 3.74 -5.96
C HIS A 92 -10.14 4.61 -4.85
N PRO A 93 -10.14 5.96 -4.97
CA PRO A 93 -10.71 6.85 -3.97
C PRO A 93 -12.22 6.66 -3.76
N GLU A 94 -12.92 6.05 -4.71
CA GLU A 94 -14.35 5.73 -4.66
C GLU A 94 -14.70 4.48 -3.84
N THR A 95 -13.71 3.85 -3.20
CA THR A 95 -13.90 2.66 -2.36
C THR A 95 -14.84 2.95 -1.19
N ILE A 96 -15.83 2.07 -0.98
CA ILE A 96 -16.82 2.16 0.10
C ILE A 96 -16.47 1.22 1.26
N VAL A 97 -16.00 0.01 0.93
CA VAL A 97 -15.57 -0.99 1.92
C VAL A 97 -14.16 -1.42 1.61
N LEU A 98 -13.28 -1.32 2.60
CA LEU A 98 -11.89 -1.74 2.50
C LEU A 98 -11.54 -2.70 3.62
N GLN A 99 -11.02 -3.87 3.26
CA GLN A 99 -10.49 -4.85 4.20
C GLN A 99 -9.01 -5.05 3.94
N MET A 100 -8.17 -4.85 4.95
CA MET A 100 -6.72 -5.00 4.81
C MET A 100 -6.07 -5.43 6.13
N GLY A 101 -6.68 -6.41 6.79
CA GLY A 101 -6.16 -6.99 8.03
C GLY A 101 -4.95 -7.88 7.78
N ASN A 102 -3.77 -7.27 7.62
CA ASN A 102 -2.49 -7.97 7.37
C ASN A 102 -1.40 -7.50 8.34
N PRO A 103 -0.44 -8.37 8.72
CA PRO A 103 0.61 -8.04 9.69
C PRO A 103 1.67 -7.06 9.16
N ASP A 104 1.68 -6.78 7.87
CA ASP A 104 2.55 -5.80 7.21
C ASP A 104 1.92 -4.41 7.10
N VAL A 105 0.62 -4.27 7.37
CA VAL A 105 -0.05 -2.97 7.44
C VAL A 105 0.37 -2.22 8.69
N THR A 106 0.79 -0.97 8.50
CA THR A 106 1.34 -0.05 9.50
C THR A 106 0.70 1.33 9.38
N ASP A 107 1.01 2.23 10.31
CA ASP A 107 0.56 3.63 10.27
C ASP A 107 0.93 4.35 8.96
N ALA A 108 2.04 4.00 8.33
CA ALA A 108 2.44 4.56 7.03
C ALA A 108 1.48 4.14 5.90
N THR A 109 0.90 2.95 6.01
CA THR A 109 -0.04 2.42 5.01
C THR A 109 -1.35 3.23 5.00
N LEU A 110 -1.78 3.74 6.15
CA LEU A 110 -3.01 4.51 6.27
C LEU A 110 -2.96 5.88 5.57
N GLU A 111 -1.78 6.36 5.17
CA GLU A 111 -1.64 7.57 4.35
C GLU A 111 -2.29 7.44 2.98
N TYR A 112 -2.41 6.21 2.47
CA TYR A 112 -3.07 5.95 1.19
C TYR A 112 -4.59 6.06 1.27
N LEU A 113 -5.18 6.13 2.46
CA LEU A 113 -6.63 6.19 2.66
C LEU A 113 -7.18 7.61 2.68
N ALA A 114 -6.33 8.63 2.90
CA ALA A 114 -6.76 10.03 3.01
C ALA A 114 -7.68 10.53 1.86
N PRO A 115 -7.52 10.09 0.59
CA PRO A 115 -8.42 10.49 -0.48
C PRO A 115 -9.81 9.82 -0.47
N MET A 116 -10.05 8.80 0.36
CA MET A 116 -11.25 7.96 0.32
C MET A 116 -12.42 8.56 1.13
N ALA A 117 -12.88 9.74 0.74
CA ALA A 117 -13.94 10.46 1.46
C ALA A 117 -15.27 9.69 1.59
N ASN A 118 -15.50 8.69 0.72
CA ASN A 118 -16.71 7.87 0.72
C ASN A 118 -16.56 6.54 1.48
N LEU A 119 -15.40 6.26 2.08
CA LEU A 119 -15.19 5.01 2.81
C LEU A 119 -16.13 4.91 4.01
N ARG A 120 -16.92 3.83 4.07
CA ARG A 120 -17.91 3.58 5.13
C ARG A 120 -17.49 2.45 6.07
N GLU A 121 -16.82 1.43 5.54
CA GLU A 121 -16.30 0.32 6.35
C GLU A 121 -14.81 0.12 6.12
N LEU A 122 -14.06 0.05 7.23
CA LEU A 122 -12.62 -0.21 7.22
C LEU A 122 -12.30 -1.33 8.21
N ASP A 123 -11.66 -2.39 7.71
CA ASP A 123 -11.14 -3.49 8.51
C ASP A 123 -9.61 -3.48 8.52
N LEU A 124 -9.05 -3.27 9.71
CA LEU A 124 -7.62 -3.23 10.04
C LEU A 124 -7.28 -4.24 11.16
N ASN A 125 -8.06 -5.31 11.29
CA ASN A 125 -7.79 -6.34 12.28
C ASN A 125 -6.40 -6.96 12.07
N ASP A 126 -5.73 -7.32 13.16
CA ASP A 126 -4.45 -8.03 13.14
C ASP A 126 -3.33 -7.26 12.38
N THR A 127 -3.38 -5.92 12.45
CA THR A 127 -2.38 -5.01 11.85
C THR A 127 -1.46 -4.38 12.90
N LYS A 128 -0.37 -3.74 12.47
CA LYS A 128 0.55 -2.99 13.34
C LYS A 128 0.17 -1.51 13.46
N VAL A 129 -1.11 -1.20 13.32
CA VAL A 129 -1.63 0.16 13.46
C VAL A 129 -1.61 0.58 14.93
N THR A 130 -1.22 1.83 15.16
CA THR A 130 -1.18 2.48 16.48
C THR A 130 -2.08 3.71 16.50
N ASP A 131 -2.13 4.42 17.63
CA ASP A 131 -2.85 5.69 17.77
C ASP A 131 -2.43 6.71 16.69
N ALA A 132 -1.15 6.72 16.31
CA ALA A 132 -0.63 7.60 15.26
C ALA A 132 -1.20 7.28 13.87
N GLY A 133 -1.45 6.00 13.58
CA GLY A 133 -2.16 5.59 12.37
C GLY A 133 -3.63 5.98 12.40
N VAL A 134 -4.30 5.75 13.53
CA VAL A 134 -5.71 6.13 13.72
C VAL A 134 -5.93 7.64 13.53
N ALA A 135 -4.98 8.48 13.96
CA ALA A 135 -5.03 9.92 13.73
C ALA A 135 -5.20 10.32 12.25
N LYS A 136 -4.64 9.51 11.34
CA LYS A 136 -4.73 9.73 9.88
C LYS A 136 -6.12 9.44 9.31
N LEU A 137 -6.96 8.71 10.04
CA LEU A 137 -8.33 8.40 9.64
C LEU A 137 -9.30 9.57 9.85
N SER A 138 -8.85 10.68 10.46
CA SER A 138 -9.66 11.87 10.73
C SER A 138 -10.34 12.50 9.51
N THR A 139 -9.80 12.26 8.31
CA THR A 139 -10.37 12.74 7.04
C THR A 139 -11.55 11.90 6.54
N LEU A 140 -11.73 10.68 7.06
CA LEU A 140 -12.74 9.71 6.65
C LEU A 140 -14.08 10.00 7.36
N THR A 141 -14.64 11.19 7.12
CA THR A 141 -15.84 11.67 7.83
C THR A 141 -17.10 10.81 7.58
N GLY A 142 -17.12 10.04 6.50
CA GLY A 142 -18.17 9.06 6.18
C GLY A 142 -18.00 7.68 6.82
N LEU A 143 -16.93 7.43 7.57
CA LEU A 143 -16.63 6.11 8.15
C LEU A 143 -17.64 5.75 9.24
N GLN A 144 -18.29 4.60 9.10
CA GLN A 144 -19.35 4.11 9.98
C GLN A 144 -18.91 2.90 10.80
N VAL A 145 -18.11 2.02 10.19
CA VAL A 145 -17.62 0.79 10.79
C VAL A 145 -16.10 0.76 10.72
N LEU A 146 -15.46 0.59 11.88
CA LEU A 146 -14.02 0.45 12.00
C LEU A 146 -13.68 -0.78 12.84
N ARG A 147 -12.87 -1.69 12.29
CA ARG A 147 -12.40 -2.88 13.00
C ARG A 147 -10.90 -2.78 13.24
N LEU A 148 -10.50 -2.82 14.51
CA LEU A 148 -9.14 -2.63 15.03
C LEU A 148 -8.75 -3.76 15.99
N ARG A 149 -9.38 -4.93 15.89
CA ARG A 149 -9.05 -6.06 16.77
C ARG A 149 -7.56 -6.41 16.63
N ALA A 150 -6.92 -6.72 17.76
CA ALA A 150 -5.51 -7.12 17.79
C ALA A 150 -4.55 -6.08 17.18
N THR A 151 -4.84 -4.79 17.38
CA THR A 151 -3.94 -3.67 17.05
C THR A 151 -3.34 -3.04 18.32
N SER A 152 -2.35 -2.16 18.15
CA SER A 152 -1.63 -1.54 19.28
C SER A 152 -2.17 -0.16 19.66
N ILE A 153 -3.49 0.01 19.61
CA ILE A 153 -4.15 1.27 19.98
C ILE A 153 -4.46 1.34 21.48
N SER A 154 -4.55 2.56 22.01
CA SER A 154 -4.88 2.88 23.40
C SER A 154 -6.13 3.77 23.50
N ASP A 155 -6.50 4.13 24.74
CA ASP A 155 -7.59 5.07 25.01
C ASP A 155 -7.46 6.40 24.25
N ALA A 156 -6.21 6.83 23.99
CA ALA A 156 -5.94 8.05 23.24
C ALA A 156 -6.51 8.01 21.81
N ALA A 157 -6.48 6.85 21.13
CA ALA A 157 -7.11 6.73 19.82
C ALA A 157 -8.61 7.05 19.87
N LEU A 158 -9.31 6.61 20.91
CA LEU A 158 -10.75 6.86 21.07
C LEU A 158 -11.01 8.33 21.42
N ASP A 159 -10.32 8.84 22.43
CA ASP A 159 -10.55 10.16 23.00
C ASP A 159 -10.14 11.27 22.02
N ASP A 160 -8.96 11.14 21.40
CA ASP A 160 -8.36 12.22 20.60
C ASP A 160 -8.76 12.17 19.12
N HIS A 161 -9.15 10.99 18.60
CA HIS A 161 -9.34 10.79 17.16
C HIS A 161 -10.71 10.21 16.81
N LEU A 162 -11.04 9.00 17.24
CA LEU A 162 -12.26 8.31 16.80
C LEU A 162 -13.55 8.97 17.29
N SER A 163 -13.52 9.68 18.43
CA SER A 163 -14.66 10.45 18.90
C SER A 163 -15.05 11.60 17.97
N LYS A 164 -14.11 12.09 17.16
CA LYS A 164 -14.30 13.20 16.22
C LYS A 164 -14.90 12.77 14.88
N LEU A 165 -14.99 11.47 14.61
CA LEU A 165 -15.61 10.95 13.40
C LEU A 165 -17.14 10.96 13.57
N PRO A 166 -17.88 11.77 12.80
CA PRO A 166 -19.29 12.06 13.08
C PRO A 166 -20.21 10.88 12.74
N GLN A 167 -19.81 10.02 11.81
CA GLN A 167 -20.61 8.88 11.36
C GLN A 167 -20.21 7.55 12.00
N LEU A 168 -19.10 7.52 12.76
CA LEU A 168 -18.55 6.29 13.31
C LEU A 168 -19.45 5.78 14.44
N ASN A 169 -20.08 4.62 14.21
CA ASN A 169 -21.06 4.05 15.12
C ASN A 169 -20.81 2.57 15.45
N ARG A 170 -19.92 1.87 14.74
CA ARG A 170 -19.52 0.50 15.07
C ARG A 170 -18.00 0.41 15.14
N LEU A 171 -17.52 -0.04 16.29
CA LEU A 171 -16.10 -0.18 16.58
C LEU A 171 -15.80 -1.60 17.08
N ASP A 172 -14.69 -2.20 16.65
CA ASP A 172 -14.15 -3.43 17.25
C ASP A 172 -12.75 -3.15 17.76
N VAL A 173 -12.57 -3.22 19.09
CA VAL A 173 -11.30 -2.95 19.80
C VAL A 173 -10.89 -4.12 20.68
N ARG A 174 -11.42 -5.32 20.41
CA ARG A 174 -11.00 -6.53 21.11
C ARG A 174 -9.49 -6.74 20.98
N GLU A 175 -8.85 -7.28 22.01
CA GLU A 175 -7.42 -7.57 21.98
C GLU A 175 -6.53 -6.33 21.71
N THR A 176 -6.97 -5.14 22.12
CA THR A 176 -6.19 -3.90 22.11
C THR A 176 -5.84 -3.43 23.53
N PHE A 177 -5.19 -2.28 23.69
CA PHE A 177 -4.94 -1.66 24.99
C PHE A 177 -6.05 -0.68 25.42
N VAL A 178 -7.20 -0.67 24.73
CA VAL A 178 -8.33 0.20 25.06
C VAL A 178 -9.08 -0.34 26.29
N THR A 179 -9.25 0.51 27.28
CA THR A 179 -9.96 0.21 28.52
C THR A 179 -11.48 0.23 28.34
N LYS A 180 -12.19 -0.46 29.24
CA LYS A 180 -13.66 -0.44 29.27
C LYS A 180 -14.21 0.98 29.41
N ASP A 181 -13.58 1.78 30.26
CA ASP A 181 -14.02 3.14 30.55
C ASP A 181 -13.90 4.04 29.32
N ALA A 182 -12.84 3.89 28.51
CA ALA A 182 -12.72 4.62 27.24
C ALA A 182 -13.80 4.23 26.23
N VAL A 183 -14.12 2.93 26.13
CA VAL A 183 -15.23 2.47 25.27
C VAL A 183 -16.57 3.04 25.74
N ASP A 184 -16.83 3.06 27.05
CA ASP A 184 -18.08 3.57 27.59
C ASP A 184 -18.19 5.10 27.42
N ARG A 185 -17.09 5.85 27.58
CA ARG A 185 -17.02 7.28 27.23
C ARG A 185 -17.28 7.51 25.74
N TRP A 186 -16.66 6.73 24.86
CA TRP A 186 -16.85 6.85 23.41
C TRP A 186 -18.30 6.58 22.99
N LYS A 187 -18.94 5.55 23.59
CA LYS A 187 -20.38 5.26 23.40
C LYS A 187 -21.27 6.39 23.88
N ALA A 188 -21.00 6.95 25.06
CA ALA A 188 -21.78 8.05 25.61
C ALA A 188 -21.67 9.35 24.78
N ALA A 189 -20.56 9.54 24.09
CA ALA A 189 -20.30 10.72 23.27
C ALA A 189 -21.04 10.76 21.91
N GLY A 190 -21.71 9.67 21.50
CA GLY A 190 -22.42 9.64 20.21
C GLY A 190 -23.59 8.67 20.17
N GLU A 191 -24.71 9.11 19.62
CA GLU A 191 -25.92 8.31 19.53
C GLU A 191 -25.72 7.06 18.64
N GLY A 192 -26.24 5.92 19.09
CA GLY A 192 -26.18 4.67 18.33
C GLY A 192 -24.80 4.00 18.28
N ARG A 193 -23.78 4.57 18.94
CA ARG A 193 -22.44 3.98 19.02
C ARG A 193 -22.44 2.63 19.74
N ARG A 194 -21.83 1.63 19.10
CA ARG A 194 -21.67 0.26 19.58
C ARG A 194 -20.22 -0.16 19.41
N ALA A 195 -19.70 -0.87 20.41
CA ALA A 195 -18.34 -1.39 20.36
C ALA A 195 -18.27 -2.83 20.84
N PHE A 196 -17.43 -3.63 20.20
CA PHE A 196 -16.98 -4.93 20.67
C PHE A 196 -15.64 -4.76 21.39
N GLN A 197 -15.54 -5.34 22.59
CA GLN A 197 -14.38 -5.26 23.47
C GLN A 197 -14.19 -6.58 24.19
#